data_AF-A0A7W1CUZ8-F1
#
_entry.id   AF-A0A7W1CUZ8-F1
#
_cell.length_a   1.000
_cell.length_b   1.000
_cell.length_c   1.000
_cell.angle_alpha   90.00
_cell.angle_beta   90.00
_cell.angle_gamma   90.00
#
_symmetry.space_group_name_H-M   'P 1'
#
loop_
_entity.id
_entity.type
_entity.pdbx_description
1 polymer ?
#
loop_
_entity_poly.entity_id
_entity_poly.type
_entity_poly.pdbx_seq_one_letter_code
_entity_poly.pdbx_strand_id
1 'polypeptide(L)'
;MRRLFIYLLLFAPTLALAAEPRVDARSFPGPAWSPYLVGAGIGVLSWLTFYFADKAIGASSFYATVAGAFGRLFARRHTDSLDYYKENPPKIGWETVLVLATVAGAFIAATTGGEFTNRWLPPFWIARFGEDSLLLHGLLGFFGGILMAFGARFAGGCTSGHGISGTLQLNLGSWISVACFFIGGIAVAVPLYLL
;
A
#
# COMPACT_ATOMS: atom_id res chain seq x y z
N MET A 1 35.22 -10.26 -16.98
CA MET A 1 33.76 -10.53 -17.08
C MET A 1 32.94 -10.28 -15.81
N ARG A 2 33.48 -9.64 -14.75
CA ARG A 2 32.70 -9.21 -13.56
C ARG A 2 32.40 -7.72 -13.48
N ARG A 3 32.93 -6.92 -14.41
CA ARG A 3 32.68 -5.47 -14.49
C ARG A 3 31.59 -5.11 -15.50
N LEU A 4 31.15 -6.04 -16.35
CA LEU A 4 30.12 -5.78 -17.37
C LEU A 4 28.68 -5.85 -16.83
N PHE A 5 28.47 -6.47 -15.66
CA PHE A 5 27.14 -6.61 -15.05
C PHE A 5 26.76 -5.44 -14.13
N ILE A 6 27.74 -4.65 -13.67
CA ILE A 6 27.52 -3.51 -12.76
C ILE A 6 27.19 -2.22 -13.54
N TYR A 7 27.61 -2.11 -14.81
CA TYR A 7 27.24 -0.97 -15.65
C TYR A 7 25.84 -1.09 -16.28
N LEU A 8 25.21 -2.27 -16.24
CA LEU A 8 23.85 -2.46 -16.78
C LEU A 8 22.73 -1.93 -15.87
N LEU A 9 23.06 -1.52 -14.64
CA LEU A 9 22.09 -1.08 -13.62
C LEU A 9 22.11 0.42 -13.31
N LEU A 10 22.98 1.21 -13.95
CA LEU A 10 23.15 2.62 -13.56
C LEU A 10 23.01 3.67 -14.67
N PHE A 11 23.10 3.37 -15.96
CA PHE A 11 23.06 4.45 -16.97
C PHE A 11 22.55 3.99 -18.35
N ALA A 12 21.25 3.75 -18.45
CA ALA A 12 20.56 3.84 -19.75
C ALA A 12 19.15 4.46 -19.62
N PRO A 13 19.01 5.72 -19.19
CA PRO A 13 17.91 6.54 -19.69
C PRO A 13 18.34 7.03 -21.08
N THR A 14 18.46 6.12 -22.06
CA THR A 14 18.61 6.55 -23.45
C THR A 14 17.29 7.14 -23.90
N LEU A 15 17.23 8.47 -23.85
CA LEU A 15 16.59 9.33 -24.86
C LEU A 15 15.26 8.78 -25.40
N ALA A 16 14.29 8.57 -24.53
CA ALA A 16 12.92 8.85 -24.91
C ALA A 16 12.70 10.33 -24.61
N LEU A 17 12.83 11.19 -25.63
CA LEU A 17 12.05 12.42 -25.68
C LEU A 17 10.57 12.00 -25.67
N ALA A 18 10.04 11.63 -24.50
CA ALA A 18 8.64 11.33 -24.31
C ALA A 18 7.94 12.66 -24.05
N ALA A 19 7.36 13.18 -25.13
CA ALA A 19 6.47 14.33 -25.13
C ALA A 19 5.51 14.28 -23.94
N GLU A 20 5.50 15.35 -23.13
CA GLU A 20 4.56 15.62 -22.03
C GLU A 20 3.14 15.13 -22.33
N PRO A 21 2.72 13.96 -21.82
CA PRO A 21 1.31 13.66 -21.75
C PRO A 21 0.88 14.39 -20.49
N ARG A 22 0.26 15.55 -20.71
CA ARG A 22 -0.22 16.51 -19.72
C ARG A 22 -1.25 15.87 -18.77
N VAL A 23 -0.83 14.92 -17.95
CA VAL A 23 -1.63 14.38 -16.86
C VAL A 23 -1.31 15.25 -15.64
N ASP A 24 -2.16 16.25 -15.39
CA ASP A 24 -2.00 17.09 -14.21
C ASP A 24 -2.51 16.36 -12.97
N ALA A 25 -1.61 16.08 -12.02
CA ALA A 25 -1.92 15.40 -10.77
C ALA A 25 -2.90 16.18 -9.88
N ARG A 26 -3.05 17.49 -10.13
CA ARG A 26 -4.02 18.35 -9.43
C ARG A 26 -5.39 18.33 -10.08
N SER A 27 -5.49 17.83 -11.31
CA SER A 27 -6.75 17.75 -12.05
C SER A 27 -7.44 16.40 -11.79
N PHE A 28 -8.43 16.41 -10.90
CA PHE A 28 -9.35 15.29 -10.73
C PHE A 28 -10.74 15.74 -11.17
N PRO A 29 -11.23 15.29 -12.35
CA PRO A 29 -12.52 15.73 -12.88
C PRO A 29 -13.72 15.03 -12.20
N GLY A 30 -13.47 14.02 -11.37
CA GLY A 30 -14.51 13.27 -10.66
C GLY A 30 -15.02 13.97 -9.39
N PRO A 31 -16.18 13.55 -8.87
CA PRO A 31 -16.71 14.05 -7.61
C PRO A 31 -15.83 13.63 -6.42
N ALA A 32 -15.07 14.56 -5.86
CA ALA A 32 -14.25 14.33 -4.68
C ALA A 32 -14.92 14.85 -3.40
N TRP A 33 -14.88 14.06 -2.33
CA TRP A 33 -15.30 14.52 -1.01
C TRP A 33 -14.30 15.55 -0.46
N SER A 34 -14.79 16.48 0.36
CA SER A 34 -13.90 17.40 1.08
C SER A 34 -12.93 16.60 1.96
N PRO A 35 -11.61 16.87 1.89
CA PRO A 35 -10.61 16.15 2.68
C PRO A 35 -10.86 16.30 4.19
N TYR A 36 -11.45 17.42 4.63
CA TYR A 36 -11.84 17.64 6.01
C TYR A 36 -12.99 16.73 6.45
N LEU A 37 -13.98 16.51 5.57
CA LEU A 37 -15.10 15.60 5.85
C LEU A 37 -14.63 14.15 5.90
N VAL A 38 -13.76 13.74 4.98
CA VAL A 38 -13.15 12.40 4.99
C VAL A 38 -12.32 12.20 6.25
N GLY A 39 -11.48 13.18 6.62
CA GLY A 39 -10.68 13.13 7.84
C GLY A 39 -11.53 13.03 9.10
N ALA A 40 -12.58 13.84 9.22
CA ALA A 40 -13.53 13.76 10.33
C ALA A 40 -14.24 12.39 10.37
N GLY A 41 -14.65 11.87 9.21
CA GLY A 41 -15.25 10.54 9.09
C GLY A 41 -14.33 9.41 9.53
N ILE A 42 -13.05 9.47 9.15
CA ILE A 42 -12.03 8.51 9.61
C ILE A 42 -11.81 8.62 11.13
N GLY A 43 -11.81 9.84 11.68
CA GLY A 43 -11.73 10.06 13.12
C GLY A 43 -12.90 9.42 13.88
N VAL A 44 -14.13 9.65 13.41
CA VAL A 44 -15.34 9.01 13.97
C VAL A 44 -15.27 7.50 13.83
N LEU A 45 -14.87 6.99 12.67
CA LEU A 45 -14.67 5.55 12.46
C LEU A 45 -13.67 4.99 13.49
N SER A 46 -12.56 5.69 13.74
CA SER A 46 -11.58 5.26 14.76
C SER A 46 -12.18 5.21 16.16
N TRP A 47 -13.05 6.16 16.54
CA TRP A 47 -13.75 6.08 17.83
C TRP A 47 -14.66 4.86 17.90
N LEU A 48 -15.42 4.59 16.83
CA LEU A 48 -16.29 3.42 16.77
C LEU A 48 -15.51 2.10 16.80
N THR A 49 -14.34 2.01 16.14
CA THR A 49 -13.52 0.80 16.20
C THR A 49 -12.99 0.54 17.61
N PHE A 50 -12.56 1.57 18.33
CA PHE A 50 -12.18 1.41 19.73
C PHE A 50 -13.39 1.06 20.62
N TYR A 51 -14.52 1.72 20.42
CA TYR A 51 -15.72 1.47 21.23
C TYR A 51 -16.27 0.05 21.08
N PHE A 52 -16.36 -0.47 19.84
CA PHE A 52 -16.97 -1.77 19.59
C PHE A 52 -16.01 -2.96 19.62
N ALA A 53 -14.75 -2.75 19.21
CA ALA A 53 -13.81 -3.84 19.03
C ALA A 53 -12.61 -3.76 19.98
N ASP A 54 -12.41 -2.65 20.70
CA ASP A 54 -11.19 -2.37 21.49
C ASP A 54 -9.92 -2.57 20.65
N LYS A 55 -10.00 -2.19 19.37
CA LYS A 55 -8.92 -2.33 18.38
C LYS A 55 -8.73 -1.05 17.58
N ALA A 56 -7.47 -0.75 17.33
CA ALA A 56 -7.03 0.29 16.42
C ALA A 56 -7.24 -0.13 14.95
N ILE A 57 -7.26 0.85 14.04
CA ILE A 57 -7.37 0.63 12.60
C ILE A 57 -6.02 0.12 12.07
N GLY A 58 -5.96 -1.16 11.74
CA GLY A 58 -4.75 -1.82 11.23
C GLY A 58 -5.06 -2.76 10.08
N ALA A 59 -4.22 -2.74 9.03
CA ALA A 59 -4.35 -3.66 7.90
C ALA A 59 -3.24 -4.72 7.85
N SER A 60 -2.04 -4.43 8.38
CA SER A 60 -0.85 -5.23 8.07
C SER A 60 -0.86 -6.65 8.66
N SER A 61 -1.61 -6.89 9.75
CA SER A 61 -1.78 -8.24 10.33
C SER A 61 -2.61 -9.18 9.45
N PHE A 62 -3.49 -8.65 8.59
CA PHE A 62 -4.25 -9.46 7.63
C PHE A 62 -3.33 -10.29 6.73
N TYR A 63 -2.25 -9.69 6.21
CA TYR A 63 -1.30 -10.40 5.34
C TYR A 63 -0.62 -11.57 6.06
N ALA A 64 -0.30 -11.40 7.35
CA ALA A 64 0.27 -12.47 8.16
C ALA A 64 -0.75 -13.59 8.43
N THR A 65 -2.01 -13.25 8.70
CA THR A 65 -3.08 -14.23 8.84
C THR A 65 -3.29 -15.03 7.55
N VAL A 66 -3.33 -14.37 6.39
CA VAL A 66 -3.46 -15.04 5.09
C VAL A 66 -2.25 -15.93 4.82
N ALA A 67 -1.03 -15.40 4.98
CA ALA A 67 0.20 -16.17 4.78
C ALA A 67 0.27 -17.39 5.71
N GLY A 68 -0.14 -17.26 6.98
CA GLY A 68 -0.19 -18.36 7.93
C GLY A 68 -1.28 -19.38 7.62
N ALA A 69 -2.44 -18.95 7.12
CA ALA A 69 -3.50 -19.85 6.67
C ALA A 69 -3.06 -20.67 5.44
N PHE A 70 -2.47 -20.02 4.45
CA PHE A 70 -1.84 -20.67 3.29
C PHE A 70 -0.71 -21.61 3.72
N GLY A 71 0.17 -21.15 4.61
CA GLY A 71 1.26 -21.95 5.17
C GLY A 71 0.74 -23.21 5.88
N ARG A 72 -0.32 -23.10 6.68
CA ARG A 72 -0.95 -24.26 7.32
C ARG A 72 -1.59 -25.23 6.34
N LEU A 73 -2.11 -24.73 5.21
CA LEU A 73 -2.71 -25.57 4.17
C LEU A 73 -1.67 -26.45 3.46
N PHE A 74 -0.50 -25.89 3.14
CA PHE A 74 0.53 -26.58 2.36
C PHE A 74 1.67 -27.20 3.19
N ALA A 75 2.01 -26.61 4.34
CA ALA A 75 3.20 -26.93 5.12
C ALA A 75 2.97 -26.76 6.64
N ARG A 76 1.87 -27.33 7.15
CA ARG A 76 1.43 -27.20 8.56
C ARG A 76 2.54 -27.33 9.60
N ARG A 77 3.35 -28.39 9.52
CA ARG A 77 4.44 -28.63 10.49
C ARG A 77 5.49 -27.51 10.49
N HIS A 78 5.80 -26.96 9.32
CA HIS A 78 6.73 -25.84 9.21
C HIS A 78 6.11 -24.55 9.75
N THR A 79 4.88 -24.22 9.34
CA THR A 79 4.19 -23.01 9.79
C THR A 79 3.99 -22.98 11.30
N ASP A 80 3.59 -24.10 11.91
CA ASP A 80 3.39 -24.21 13.36
C ASP A 80 4.73 -24.22 14.13
N SER A 81 5.86 -24.47 13.47
CA SER A 81 7.19 -24.43 14.10
C SER A 81 7.77 -23.02 14.23
N LEU A 82 7.31 -22.07 13.42
CA LEU A 82 7.78 -20.68 13.39
C LEU A 82 7.37 -19.94 14.67
N ASP A 83 8.34 -19.32 15.35
CA ASP A 83 8.09 -18.60 16.61
C ASP A 83 7.04 -17.49 16.46
N TYR A 84 7.07 -16.77 15.33
CA TYR A 84 6.08 -15.74 15.03
C TYR A 84 4.63 -16.26 15.10
N TYR A 85 4.35 -17.44 14.54
CA TYR A 85 2.99 -18.00 14.51
C TYR A 85 2.60 -18.73 15.81
N LYS A 86 3.56 -19.00 16.71
CA LYS A 86 3.26 -19.46 18.08
C LYS A 86 2.66 -18.31 18.90
N GLU A 87 3.24 -17.12 18.78
CA GLU A 87 2.75 -15.90 19.46
C GLU A 87 1.55 -15.27 18.74
N ASN A 88 1.55 -15.32 17.40
CA ASN A 88 0.52 -14.72 16.54
C ASN A 88 -0.16 -15.81 15.70
N PRO A 89 -1.02 -16.64 16.29
CA PRO A 89 -1.68 -17.71 15.56
C PRO A 89 -2.50 -17.13 14.40
N PRO A 90 -2.44 -17.73 13.18
CA PRO A 90 -3.17 -17.24 12.02
C PRO A 90 -4.66 -17.53 12.20
N LYS A 91 -5.35 -16.59 12.83
CA LYS A 91 -6.79 -16.60 13.08
C LYS A 91 -7.41 -15.39 12.41
N ILE A 92 -8.65 -15.55 11.96
CA ILE A 92 -9.45 -14.43 11.45
C ILE A 92 -9.69 -13.48 12.62
N GLY A 93 -9.05 -12.33 12.56
CA GLY A 93 -9.14 -11.27 13.55
C GLY A 93 -9.94 -10.07 13.03
N TRP A 94 -10.06 -9.06 13.89
CA TRP A 94 -10.71 -7.80 13.56
C TRP A 94 -10.13 -7.15 12.29
N GLU A 95 -8.80 -7.14 12.16
CA GLU A 95 -8.09 -6.56 11.02
C GLU A 95 -8.43 -7.27 9.70
N THR A 96 -8.72 -8.58 9.76
CA THR A 96 -9.14 -9.35 8.57
C THR A 96 -10.52 -8.90 8.12
N VAL A 97 -11.46 -8.76 9.07
CA VAL A 97 -12.81 -8.26 8.78
C VAL A 97 -12.75 -6.84 8.24
N LEU A 98 -11.93 -5.98 8.86
CA LEU A 98 -11.73 -4.59 8.44
C LEU A 98 -11.21 -4.50 7.01
N VAL A 99 -10.17 -5.28 6.64
CA VAL A 99 -9.63 -5.26 5.27
C VAL A 99 -10.66 -5.75 4.26
N LEU A 100 -11.37 -6.85 4.55
CA LEU A 100 -12.41 -7.36 3.66
C LEU A 100 -13.57 -6.37 3.49
N ALA A 101 -14.03 -5.76 4.59
CA ALA A 101 -15.04 -4.71 4.56
C ALA A 101 -14.56 -3.46 3.80
N THR A 102 -13.27 -3.10 3.92
CA THR A 102 -12.68 -1.99 3.16
C THR A 102 -12.69 -2.27 1.66
N VAL A 103 -12.34 -3.49 1.25
CA VAL A 103 -12.37 -3.90 -0.18
C VAL A 103 -13.81 -3.88 -0.70
N ALA A 104 -14.76 -4.47 0.03
CA ALA A 104 -16.17 -4.47 -0.34
C ALA A 104 -16.76 -3.05 -0.40
N GLY A 105 -16.45 -2.21 0.60
CA GLY A 105 -16.88 -0.82 0.65
C GLY A 105 -16.30 0.02 -0.48
N ALA A 106 -15.02 -0.17 -0.82
CA ALA A 106 -14.40 0.49 -1.97
C ALA A 106 -15.06 0.08 -3.29
N PHE A 107 -15.40 -1.20 -3.45
CA PHE A 107 -16.12 -1.68 -4.64
C PHE A 107 -17.54 -1.09 -4.75
N ILE A 108 -18.30 -1.06 -3.65
CA ILE A 108 -19.62 -0.42 -3.61
C ILE A 108 -19.49 1.07 -3.95
N ALA A 109 -18.56 1.79 -3.30
CA ALA A 109 -18.34 3.21 -3.55
C ALA A 109 -17.97 3.49 -5.02
N ALA A 110 -17.06 2.72 -5.60
CA ALA A 110 -16.64 2.87 -6.99
C ALA A 110 -17.78 2.62 -7.98
N THR A 111 -18.64 1.63 -7.71
CA THR A 111 -19.78 1.31 -8.59
C THR A 111 -20.91 2.31 -8.44
N THR A 112 -21.30 2.69 -7.22
CA THR A 112 -22.36 3.68 -6.99
C THR A 112 -21.96 5.10 -7.36
N GLY A 113 -20.66 5.41 -7.27
CA GLY A 113 -20.09 6.70 -7.66
C GLY A 113 -19.82 6.83 -9.16
N GLY A 114 -19.96 5.75 -9.94
CA GLY A 114 -19.63 5.75 -11.37
C GLY A 114 -18.14 5.89 -11.67
N GLU A 115 -17.27 5.55 -10.71
CA GLU A 115 -15.80 5.69 -10.81
C GLU A 115 -15.10 4.36 -11.13
N PHE A 116 -15.85 3.32 -11.49
CA PHE A 116 -15.28 2.04 -11.88
C PHE A 116 -14.62 2.15 -13.27
N THR A 117 -13.29 2.21 -13.30
CA THR A 117 -12.53 2.49 -14.54
C THR A 117 -12.05 1.25 -15.28
N ASN A 118 -12.01 0.07 -14.65
CA ASN A 118 -11.49 -1.19 -15.22
C ASN A 118 -10.15 -1.03 -15.98
N ARG A 119 -9.24 -0.18 -15.49
CA ARG A 119 -7.94 0.09 -16.12
C ARG A 119 -6.85 -0.75 -15.46
N TRP A 120 -6.03 -1.40 -16.27
CA TRP A 120 -4.85 -2.12 -15.82
C TRP A 120 -3.61 -1.24 -15.67
N LEU A 121 -3.54 -0.15 -16.44
CA LEU A 121 -2.43 0.81 -16.40
C LEU A 121 -2.94 2.22 -16.03
N PRO A 122 -2.37 2.86 -15.00
CA PRO A 122 -2.68 4.24 -14.66
C PRO A 122 -2.26 5.22 -15.78
N PRO A 123 -2.97 6.34 -16.00
CA PRO A 123 -2.60 7.34 -17.01
C PRO A 123 -1.17 7.89 -16.85
N PHE A 124 -0.72 8.13 -15.61
CA PHE A 124 0.67 8.55 -15.32
C PHE A 124 1.71 7.51 -15.73
N TRP A 125 1.36 6.23 -15.64
CA TRP A 125 2.25 5.16 -16.04
C TRP A 125 2.37 5.08 -17.57
N ILE A 126 1.23 5.11 -18.26
CA ILE A 126 1.17 5.15 -19.72
C ILE A 126 1.94 6.36 -20.24
N ALA A 127 1.76 7.51 -19.59
CA ALA A 127 2.44 8.73 -19.96
C ALA A 127 3.98 8.60 -19.91
N ARG A 128 4.50 7.87 -18.92
CA ARG A 128 5.94 7.74 -18.68
C ARG A 128 6.60 6.56 -19.40
N PHE A 129 5.88 5.44 -19.55
CA PHE A 129 6.43 4.16 -20.02
C PHE A 129 5.71 3.58 -21.25
N GLY A 130 4.64 4.22 -21.73
CA GLY A 130 3.84 3.76 -22.88
C GLY A 130 2.76 2.73 -22.53
N GLU A 131 1.85 2.47 -23.47
CA GLU A 131 0.71 1.55 -23.29
C GLU A 131 1.13 0.07 -23.20
N ASP A 132 2.24 -0.30 -23.85
CA ASP A 132 2.75 -1.69 -23.89
C ASP A 132 3.58 -2.09 -22.66
N SER A 133 3.57 -1.28 -21.59
CA SER A 133 4.42 -1.45 -20.41
C SER A 133 3.78 -2.25 -19.26
N LEU A 134 2.77 -3.07 -19.57
CA LEU A 134 2.01 -3.84 -18.56
C LEU A 134 2.90 -4.75 -17.72
N LEU A 135 3.83 -5.48 -18.36
CA LEU A 135 4.75 -6.37 -17.65
C LEU A 135 5.66 -5.59 -16.70
N LEU A 136 6.18 -4.44 -17.14
CA LEU A 136 7.04 -3.58 -16.33
C LEU A 136 6.28 -3.07 -15.09
N HIS A 137 5.02 -2.63 -15.28
CA HIS A 137 4.16 -2.21 -14.18
C HIS A 137 3.90 -3.33 -13.18
N GLY A 138 3.58 -4.52 -13.70
CA GLY A 138 3.34 -5.71 -12.88
C GLY A 138 4.56 -6.11 -12.05
N LEU A 139 5.76 -6.12 -12.66
CA LEU A 139 7.01 -6.44 -11.97
C LEU A 139 7.35 -5.40 -10.89
N LEU A 140 7.27 -4.11 -11.21
CA LEU A 140 7.55 -3.04 -10.24
C LEU A 140 6.51 -3.00 -9.11
N GLY A 141 5.24 -3.24 -9.42
CA GLY A 141 4.19 -3.37 -8.42
C GLY A 141 4.40 -4.59 -7.51
N PHE A 142 4.80 -5.73 -8.06
CA PHE A 142 5.06 -6.95 -7.30
C PHE A 142 6.25 -6.78 -6.34
N PHE A 143 7.40 -6.35 -6.84
CA PHE A 143 8.58 -6.12 -5.99
C PHE A 143 8.35 -4.95 -5.02
N GLY A 144 7.67 -3.89 -5.45
CA GLY A 144 7.22 -2.80 -4.58
C GLY A 144 6.35 -3.31 -3.43
N GLY A 145 5.39 -4.20 -3.71
CA GLY A 145 4.57 -4.86 -2.71
C GLY A 145 5.38 -5.69 -1.71
N ILE A 146 6.39 -6.44 -2.17
CA ILE A 146 7.30 -7.19 -1.28
C ILE A 146 8.06 -6.23 -0.35
N LEU A 147 8.64 -5.16 -0.90
CA LEU A 147 9.34 -4.15 -0.10
C LEU A 147 8.41 -3.46 0.90
N MET A 148 7.17 -3.14 0.50
CA MET A 148 6.16 -2.56 1.39
C MET A 148 5.78 -3.52 2.52
N ALA A 149 5.54 -4.80 2.22
CA ALA A 149 5.22 -5.80 3.23
C ALA A 149 6.37 -6.00 4.23
N PHE A 150 7.60 -6.11 3.73
CA PHE A 150 8.79 -6.20 4.56
C PHE A 150 8.96 -4.95 5.44
N GLY A 151 8.88 -3.76 4.84
CA GLY A 151 9.00 -2.48 5.55
C GLY A 151 7.93 -2.30 6.62
N ALA A 152 6.68 -2.68 6.34
CA ALA A 152 5.59 -2.60 7.31
C ALA A 152 5.77 -3.57 8.50
N ARG A 153 6.46 -4.70 8.31
CA ARG A 153 6.82 -5.60 9.41
C ARG A 153 8.02 -5.06 10.19
N PHE A 154 9.02 -4.53 9.49
CA PHE A 154 10.19 -3.92 10.12
C PHE A 154 9.83 -2.70 10.97
N ALA A 155 8.90 -1.86 10.51
CA ALA A 155 8.40 -0.71 11.24
C ALA A 155 7.44 -1.07 12.38
N GLY A 156 6.96 -2.32 12.46
CA GLY A 156 5.93 -2.74 13.42
C GLY A 156 4.51 -2.26 13.08
N GLY A 157 4.29 -1.73 11.87
CA GLY A 157 2.99 -1.20 11.46
C GLY A 157 2.97 -0.70 10.02
N CYS A 158 1.77 -0.45 9.51
CA CYS A 158 1.54 0.14 8.18
C CYS A 158 1.02 1.57 8.31
N THR A 159 0.73 2.23 7.18
CA THR A 159 0.18 3.58 7.15
C THR A 159 -1.13 3.73 7.92
N SER A 160 -2.02 2.73 7.93
CA SER A 160 -3.24 2.82 8.75
C SER A 160 -2.92 2.74 10.25
N GLY A 161 -1.99 1.85 10.64
CA GLY A 161 -1.61 1.65 12.04
C GLY A 161 -0.83 2.84 12.61
N HIS A 162 0.25 3.25 11.97
CA HIS A 162 1.04 4.42 12.41
C HIS A 162 0.37 5.73 12.03
N GLY A 163 -0.07 5.87 10.78
CA GLY A 163 -0.53 7.15 10.23
C GLY A 163 -1.95 7.55 10.59
N ILE A 164 -2.85 6.61 10.87
CA ILE A 164 -4.19 6.94 11.39
C ILE A 164 -4.20 6.72 12.90
N SER A 165 -4.11 5.47 13.35
CA SER A 165 -4.32 5.19 14.79
C SER A 165 -3.20 5.69 15.69
N GLY A 166 -1.94 5.59 15.26
CA GLY A 166 -0.78 6.01 16.06
C GLY A 166 -0.68 7.52 16.21
N THR A 167 -0.87 8.28 15.13
CA THR A 167 -0.88 9.75 15.16
C THR A 167 -2.06 10.31 15.95
N LEU A 168 -3.26 9.71 15.84
CA LEU A 168 -4.43 10.08 16.66
C LEU A 168 -4.18 9.89 18.16
N GLN A 169 -3.36 8.91 18.53
CA GLN A 169 -2.91 8.67 19.92
C GLN A 169 -1.69 9.50 20.32
N LEU A 170 -1.21 10.41 19.45
CA LEU A 170 -0.01 11.23 19.67
C LEU A 170 1.25 10.38 19.92
N ASN A 171 1.32 9.16 19.38
CA ASN A 171 2.47 8.29 19.53
C ASN A 171 3.66 8.84 18.73
N LEU A 172 4.73 9.21 19.43
CA LEU A 172 5.94 9.78 18.83
C LEU A 172 6.59 8.86 17.78
N GLY A 173 6.70 7.56 18.08
CA GLY A 173 7.23 6.57 17.15
C GLY A 173 6.43 6.53 15.84
N SER A 174 5.11 6.65 15.94
CA SER A 174 4.24 6.68 14.76
C SER A 174 4.40 7.94 13.93
N TRP A 175 4.59 9.10 14.56
CA TRP A 175 4.92 10.34 13.84
C TRP A 175 6.25 10.24 13.08
N ILE A 176 7.27 9.64 13.70
CA ILE A 176 8.56 9.39 13.04
C ILE A 176 8.37 8.42 11.86
N SER A 177 7.65 7.31 12.05
CA SER A 177 7.36 6.35 10.98
C SER A 177 6.66 7.01 9.79
N VAL A 178 5.65 7.85 10.05
CA VAL A 178 4.91 8.58 9.01
C VAL A 178 5.83 9.53 8.24
N ALA A 179 6.68 10.30 8.93
CA ALA A 179 7.65 11.16 8.27
C ALA A 179 8.59 10.37 7.34
N CYS A 180 9.10 9.21 7.80
CA CYS A 180 9.92 8.33 6.99
C CYS A 180 9.15 7.74 5.79
N PHE A 181 7.87 7.38 5.95
CA PHE A 181 7.05 6.87 4.84
C PHE A 181 6.88 7.93 3.74
N PHE A 182 6.64 9.19 4.11
CA PHE A 182 6.56 10.29 3.15
C PHE A 182 7.90 10.54 2.45
N ILE A 183 9.00 10.59 3.21
CA ILE A 183 10.35 10.78 2.64
C ILE A 183 10.67 9.66 1.64
N GLY A 184 10.45 8.39 2.02
CA GLY A 184 10.69 7.24 1.16
C GLY A 184 9.81 7.25 -0.09
N GLY A 185 8.51 7.57 0.07
CA GLY A 185 7.57 7.69 -1.04
C GLY A 185 7.98 8.77 -2.04
N ILE A 186 8.36 9.96 -1.56
CA ILE A 186 8.84 11.07 -2.40
C ILE A 186 10.15 10.68 -3.10
N ALA A 187 11.09 10.06 -2.38
CA ALA A 187 12.37 9.65 -2.92
C ALA A 187 12.25 8.60 -4.05
N VAL A 188 11.17 7.81 -4.07
CA VAL A 188 10.87 6.87 -5.16
C VAL A 188 10.03 7.54 -6.26
N ALA A 189 9.02 8.32 -5.90
CA ALA A 189 8.09 8.92 -6.87
C ALA A 189 8.76 9.97 -7.77
N VAL A 190 9.64 10.81 -7.20
CA VAL A 190 10.29 11.89 -7.96
C VAL A 190 11.18 11.31 -9.09
N PRO A 191 12.12 10.39 -8.84
CA PRO A 191 12.92 9.82 -9.92
C PRO A 191 12.11 8.99 -10.91
N LEU A 192 11.00 8.38 -10.48
CA LEU A 192 10.21 7.50 -11.33
C LEU A 192 9.35 8.28 -12.34
N TYR A 193 8.82 9.45 -11.95
CA TYR A 193 7.86 10.20 -12.76
C TYR A 193 8.34 11.58 -13.23
N LEU A 194 9.33 12.19 -12.56
CA LEU A 194 9.80 13.55 -12.88
C LEU A 194 11.19 13.59 -13.52
N LEU A 195 11.93 12.47 -13.52
CA LEU A 195 13.25 12.32 -14.15
C LEU A 195 13.21 11.32 -15.32
#